data_AF-A0A661H346-F1
#
_entry.id   AF-A0A661H346-F1
#
_cell.length_a   1.000
_cell.length_b   1.000
_cell.length_c   1.000
_cell.angle_alpha   90.00
_cell.angle_beta   90.00
_cell.angle_gamma   90.00
#
_symmetry.space_group_name_H-M   'P 1'
#
loop_
_entity.id
_entity.type
_entity.pdbx_description
1 polymer ?
#
loop_
_entity_poly.entity_id
_entity_poly.type
_entity_poly.pdbx_seq_one_letter_code
_entity_poly.pdbx_strand_id
1 'polypeptide(L)'
;MSASNEQAGASQAAGSELNNELVREYLKNHDDFLQRNPDMMDYLHISHASGSAVSLVEKQVSVLRERNVDMRHRLNALTGNARDNDKLYEQTRALVLKLLEADSIDALYRTFMDSMANDFEVEHASMILYGDD
;
A
#
# COMPACT_ATOMS: atom_id res chain seq x y z
N MET A 1 -49.45 53.19 -27.36
CA MET A 1 -48.11 53.81 -27.25
C MET A 1 -47.33 52.94 -26.27
N SER A 2 -46.94 51.73 -26.66
CA SER A 2 -45.75 51.39 -27.48
C SER A 2 -44.45 51.82 -26.80
N ALA A 3 -43.91 50.95 -25.95
CA ALA A 3 -42.51 50.96 -25.57
C ALA A 3 -41.79 49.88 -26.40
N SER A 4 -40.87 50.35 -27.24
CA SER A 4 -39.92 49.59 -28.04
C SER A 4 -38.90 48.90 -27.12
N ASN A 5 -38.73 47.59 -27.25
CA ASN A 5 -37.62 46.94 -27.97
C ASN A 5 -36.29 46.92 -27.18
N GLU A 6 -36.11 45.87 -26.38
CA GLU A 6 -34.78 45.39 -25.97
C GLU A 6 -34.28 44.38 -27.01
N GLN A 7 -33.19 44.73 -27.69
CA GLN A 7 -32.32 43.76 -28.34
C GLN A 7 -31.18 43.41 -27.37
N ALA A 8 -31.00 42.13 -27.05
CA ALA A 8 -29.69 41.57 -26.71
C ALA A 8 -29.69 40.02 -26.78
N GLY A 9 -28.86 39.47 -27.66
CA GLY A 9 -28.14 38.21 -27.42
C GLY A 9 -28.83 36.91 -27.80
N ALA A 10 -29.08 36.65 -29.08
CA ALA A 10 -29.30 35.28 -29.56
C ALA A 10 -27.96 34.55 -29.67
N SER A 11 -27.61 33.75 -28.65
CA SER A 11 -26.70 32.64 -28.82
C SER A 11 -27.24 31.40 -28.11
N GLN A 12 -27.26 30.31 -28.88
CA GLN A 12 -27.41 28.90 -28.51
C GLN A 12 -28.80 28.24 -28.52
N ALA A 13 -28.71 26.96 -28.93
CA ALA A 13 -29.64 25.84 -28.79
C ALA A 13 -30.63 25.61 -29.95
N ALA A 14 -30.17 24.93 -31.00
CA ALA A 14 -31.02 24.09 -31.83
C ALA A 14 -30.78 22.62 -31.44
N GLY A 15 -31.70 22.06 -30.67
CA GLY A 15 -31.66 20.67 -30.21
C GLY A 15 -31.90 19.69 -31.35
N SER A 16 -30.91 18.84 -31.61
CA SER A 16 -31.15 17.54 -32.25
C SER A 16 -31.63 16.58 -31.18
N GLU A 17 -32.82 16.00 -31.35
CA GLU A 17 -33.31 14.90 -30.51
C GLU A 17 -32.22 13.82 -30.43
N LEU A 18 -31.77 13.53 -29.20
CA LEU A 18 -30.78 12.48 -28.93
C LEU A 18 -31.39 11.12 -29.32
N ASN A 19 -31.05 10.63 -30.50
CA ASN A 19 -31.48 9.31 -30.97
C ASN A 19 -30.46 8.24 -30.53
N ASN A 20 -30.95 7.05 -30.20
CA ASN A 20 -30.15 5.90 -29.79
C ASN A 20 -29.05 5.55 -30.81
N GLU A 21 -29.30 5.69 -32.11
CA GLU A 21 -28.30 5.40 -33.15
C GLU A 21 -27.12 6.38 -33.12
N LEU A 22 -27.40 7.67 -32.88
CA LEU A 22 -26.36 8.70 -32.75
C LEU A 22 -25.51 8.48 -31.49
N VAL A 23 -26.15 8.12 -30.37
CA VAL A 23 -25.44 7.78 -29.13
C VAL A 23 -24.57 6.54 -29.32
N ARG A 24 -25.08 5.53 -30.04
CA ARG A 24 -24.33 4.30 -30.35
C ARG A 24 -23.09 4.58 -31.20
N GLU A 25 -23.24 5.37 -32.26
CA GLU A 25 -22.13 5.72 -33.15
C GLU A 25 -21.11 6.62 -32.46
N TYR A 26 -21.56 7.52 -31.58
CA TYR A 26 -20.69 8.34 -30.74
C TYR A 26 -19.83 7.48 -29.80
N LEU A 27 -20.43 6.55 -29.05
CA LEU A 27 -19.72 5.68 -28.13
C LEU A 27 -18.75 4.73 -28.84
N LYS A 28 -19.10 4.26 -30.05
CA LYS A 28 -18.23 3.41 -30.87
C LYS A 28 -17.01 4.15 -31.42
N ASN A 29 -17.13 5.44 -31.68
CA ASN A 29 -16.01 6.25 -32.15
C ASN A 29 -15.15 6.80 -31.00
N HIS A 30 -15.56 6.59 -29.74
CA HIS A 30 -14.89 7.08 -28.54
C HIS A 30 -14.83 5.98 -27.47
N ASP A 31 -14.01 4.97 -27.71
CA ASP A 31 -13.87 3.79 -26.83
C ASP A 31 -13.40 4.12 -25.40
N ASP A 32 -12.76 5.27 -25.20
CA ASP A 32 -12.26 5.74 -23.91
C ASP A 32 -13.23 6.67 -23.17
N PHE A 33 -14.40 6.97 -23.76
CA PHE A 33 -15.40 7.86 -23.19
C PHE A 33 -15.85 7.41 -21.80
N LEU A 34 -16.11 6.11 -21.62
CA LEU A 34 -16.51 5.54 -20.32
C LEU A 34 -15.35 5.50 -19.31
N GLN A 35 -14.10 5.48 -19.79
CA GLN A 35 -12.93 5.54 -18.91
C GLN A 35 -12.69 6.97 -18.39
N ARG A 36 -13.00 7.98 -19.19
CA ARG A 36 -12.91 9.40 -18.83
C ARG A 36 -14.06 9.88 -17.94
N ASN A 37 -15.20 9.19 -17.96
CA ASN A 37 -16.39 9.51 -17.17
C ASN A 37 -16.80 8.31 -16.30
N PRO A 38 -16.00 7.97 -15.27
CA PRO A 38 -16.24 6.78 -14.44
C PRO A 38 -17.51 6.86 -13.58
N ASP A 39 -17.99 8.08 -13.30
CA ASP A 39 -19.24 8.40 -12.62
C ASP A 39 -20.49 7.95 -13.40
N MET A 40 -20.41 7.90 -14.73
CA MET A 40 -21.50 7.40 -15.58
C MET A 40 -21.78 5.91 -15.38
N MET A 41 -20.83 5.15 -14.82
CA MET A 41 -21.01 3.72 -14.62
C MET A 41 -22.07 3.40 -13.56
N ASP A 42 -22.27 4.28 -12.58
CA ASP A 42 -23.28 4.11 -11.53
C ASP A 42 -24.72 4.13 -12.11
N TYR A 43 -24.89 4.68 -13.31
CA TYR A 43 -26.18 4.79 -14.00
C TYR A 43 -26.39 3.73 -15.09
N LEU A 44 -25.36 2.94 -15.44
CA LEU A 44 -25.44 1.93 -16.49
C LEU A 44 -25.93 0.58 -15.94
N HIS A 45 -27.23 0.30 -16.12
CA HIS A 45 -27.79 -1.04 -15.83
C HIS A 45 -27.53 -2.01 -16.98
N ILE A 46 -26.38 -2.70 -16.95
CA ILE A 46 -26.11 -3.81 -17.87
C ILE A 46 -26.61 -5.12 -17.23
N SER A 47 -27.72 -5.65 -17.72
CA SER A 47 -28.13 -7.03 -17.41
C SER A 47 -27.15 -7.99 -18.08
N HIS A 48 -26.41 -8.75 -17.30
CA HIS A 48 -25.34 -9.64 -17.77
C HIS A 48 -25.84 -10.70 -18.76
N ALA A 49 -25.56 -10.49 -20.04
CA ALA A 49 -25.67 -11.50 -21.10
C ALA A 49 -24.61 -11.26 -22.19
N SER A 50 -23.34 -11.07 -21.81
CA SER A 50 -22.28 -10.93 -22.82
C SER A 50 -20.92 -11.22 -22.20
N GLY A 51 -20.21 -12.20 -22.79
CA GLY A 51 -18.83 -12.50 -22.45
C GLY A 51 -17.85 -11.38 -22.84
N SER A 52 -16.55 -11.65 -22.62
CA SER A 52 -15.36 -10.83 -22.96
C SER A 52 -15.27 -9.40 -22.38
N ALA A 53 -16.28 -8.87 -21.69
CA ALA A 53 -16.16 -7.62 -20.95
C ALA A 53 -15.95 -7.93 -19.46
N VAL A 54 -14.75 -7.66 -18.93
CA VAL A 54 -14.47 -7.81 -17.49
C VAL A 54 -15.32 -6.78 -16.73
N SER A 55 -16.20 -7.26 -15.86
CA SER A 55 -17.08 -6.40 -15.05
C SER A 55 -16.27 -5.48 -14.14
N LEU A 56 -16.62 -4.21 -14.04
CA LEU A 56 -15.99 -3.25 -13.12
C LEU A 56 -16.02 -3.72 -11.67
N VAL A 57 -17.05 -4.45 -11.27
CA VAL A 57 -17.14 -5.09 -9.95
C VAL A 57 -16.09 -6.19 -9.80
N GLU A 58 -15.86 -6.98 -10.84
CA GLU A 58 -14.81 -8.02 -10.84
C GLU A 58 -13.41 -7.41 -10.78
N LYS A 59 -13.19 -6.28 -11.47
CA LYS A 59 -11.94 -5.49 -11.36
C LYS A 59 -11.78 -4.90 -9.95
N GLN A 60 -12.83 -4.38 -9.34
CA GLN A 60 -12.80 -3.87 -7.96
C GLN A 60 -12.50 -4.99 -6.95
N VAL A 61 -13.14 -6.15 -7.08
CA VAL A 61 -12.87 -7.31 -6.22
C VAL A 61 -11.43 -7.79 -6.39
N SER A 62 -10.90 -7.79 -7.62
CA SER A 62 -9.50 -8.13 -7.89
C SER A 62 -8.53 -7.16 -7.19
N VAL A 63 -8.76 -5.84 -7.29
CA VAL A 63 -7.94 -4.82 -6.62
C VAL A 63 -8.02 -4.94 -5.08
N LEU A 64 -9.21 -5.20 -4.53
CA LEU A 64 -9.38 -5.41 -3.10
C LEU A 64 -8.65 -6.66 -2.61
N ARG A 65 -8.68 -7.75 -3.39
CA ARG A 65 -7.91 -8.98 -3.08
C ARG A 65 -6.41 -8.72 -3.10
N GLU A 66 -5.91 -8.02 -4.11
CA GLU A 66 -4.49 -7.65 -4.22
C GLU A 66 -4.05 -6.80 -3.02
N ARG A 67 -4.81 -5.75 -2.68
CA ARG A 67 -4.54 -4.93 -1.49
C ARG A 67 -4.58 -5.73 -0.20
N ASN A 68 -5.52 -6.67 -0.08
CA ASN A 68 -5.61 -7.52 1.11
C ASN A 68 -4.38 -8.42 1.27
N VAL A 69 -3.88 -8.98 0.17
CA VAL A 69 -2.65 -9.78 0.14
C VAL A 69 -1.44 -8.92 0.52
N ASP A 70 -1.29 -7.72 -0.05
CA ASP A 70 -0.21 -6.80 0.32
C ASP A 70 -0.24 -6.42 1.81
N MET A 71 -1.42 -6.09 2.34
CA MET A 71 -1.59 -5.79 3.76
C MET A 71 -1.20 -6.97 4.65
N ARG A 72 -1.58 -8.20 4.28
CA ARG A 72 -1.17 -9.40 5.01
C ARG A 72 0.34 -9.60 4.99
N HIS A 73 1.00 -9.37 3.85
CA HIS A 73 2.45 -9.43 3.76
C HIS A 73 3.12 -8.39 4.67
N ARG A 74 2.63 -7.15 4.69
CA ARG A 74 3.15 -6.11 5.59
C ARG A 74 2.96 -6.46 7.06
N LEU A 75 1.80 -6.98 7.45
CA LEU A 75 1.55 -7.42 8.82
C LEU A 75 2.46 -8.57 9.23
N ASN A 76 2.68 -9.54 8.33
CA ASN A 76 3.62 -10.63 8.58
C ASN A 76 5.05 -10.11 8.75
N ALA A 77 5.48 -9.15 7.92
CA ALA A 77 6.79 -8.53 8.05
C ALA A 77 6.93 -7.77 9.37
N LEU A 78 5.92 -6.99 9.78
CA LEU A 78 5.92 -6.28 11.06
C LEU A 78 5.97 -7.26 12.24
N THR A 79 5.22 -8.36 12.16
CA THR A 79 5.21 -9.40 13.21
C THR A 79 6.55 -10.14 13.26
N GLY A 80 7.17 -10.40 12.12
CA GLY A 80 8.52 -10.96 12.03
C GLY A 80 9.54 -10.05 12.71
N ASN A 81 9.58 -8.78 12.31
CA ASN A 81 10.46 -7.78 12.90
C ASN A 81 10.24 -7.62 14.42
N ALA A 82 8.98 -7.66 14.88
CA ALA A 82 8.67 -7.60 16.31
C ALA A 82 9.27 -8.78 17.08
N ARG A 83 9.16 -10.01 16.54
CA ARG A 83 9.75 -11.20 17.15
C ARG A 83 11.27 -11.16 17.19
N ASP A 84 11.89 -10.69 16.11
CA ASP A 84 13.35 -10.56 16.04
C ASP A 84 13.85 -9.52 17.05
N ASN A 85 13.13 -8.39 17.18
CA ASN A 85 13.42 -7.37 18.17
C ASN A 85 13.24 -7.89 19.61
N ASP A 86 12.18 -8.67 19.87
CA ASP A 86 11.97 -9.28 21.19
C ASP A 86 13.09 -10.28 21.53
N LYS A 87 13.55 -11.09 20.57
CA LYS A 87 14.70 -12.00 20.74
C LYS A 87 15.95 -11.19 21.09
N LEU A 88 16.27 -10.15 20.33
CA LEU A 88 17.44 -9.29 20.57
C LEU A 88 17.36 -8.58 21.92
N TYR A 89 16.18 -8.11 22.32
CA TYR A 89 15.96 -7.47 23.61
C TYR A 89 16.27 -8.43 24.77
N GLU A 90 15.73 -9.65 24.72
CA GLU A 90 15.97 -10.63 25.79
C GLU A 90 17.45 -11.06 25.85
N GLN A 91 18.09 -11.26 24.69
CA GLN A 91 19.52 -11.55 24.62
C GLN A 91 20.38 -10.42 25.18
N THR A 92 20.05 -9.17 24.85
CA THR A 92 20.74 -7.99 25.38
C THR A 92 20.57 -7.89 26.89
N ARG A 93 19.34 -8.08 27.38
CA ARG A 93 19.05 -8.07 28.82
C ARG A 93 19.85 -9.15 29.56
N ALA A 94 19.87 -10.38 29.03
CA ALA A 94 20.64 -11.47 29.61
C ALA A 94 22.14 -11.17 29.60
N LEU A 95 22.68 -10.65 28.49
CA LEU A 95 24.08 -10.25 28.39
C LEU A 95 24.46 -9.19 29.44
N VAL A 96 23.65 -8.14 29.57
CA VAL A 96 23.89 -7.07 30.56
C VAL A 96 23.97 -7.65 31.97
N LEU A 97 23.06 -8.55 32.34
CA LEU A 97 23.08 -9.20 33.66
C LEU A 97 24.35 -10.05 33.85
N LYS A 98 24.71 -10.88 32.86
CA LYS A 98 25.93 -11.69 32.92
C LYS A 98 27.20 -10.83 33.04
N LEU A 99 27.26 -9.69 32.35
CA LEU A 99 28.39 -8.76 32.43
C LEU A 99 28.48 -8.05 33.78
N LEU A 100 27.33 -7.74 34.41
CA LEU A 100 27.29 -7.15 35.76
C LEU A 100 27.72 -8.14 36.85
N GLU A 101 27.53 -9.45 36.63
CA GLU A 101 27.96 -10.52 37.53
C GLU A 101 29.44 -10.92 37.35
N ALA A 102 30.14 -10.37 36.35
CA ALA A 102 31.51 -10.75 36.07
C ALA A 102 32.52 -10.12 37.06
N ASP A 103 33.19 -10.96 37.85
CA ASP A 103 34.11 -10.52 38.91
C ASP A 103 35.56 -10.24 38.43
N SER A 104 35.84 -10.34 37.12
CA SER A 104 37.17 -10.05 36.57
C SER A 104 37.11 -9.66 35.10
N ILE A 105 38.15 -8.99 34.60
CA ILE A 105 38.28 -8.61 33.18
C ILE A 105 38.27 -9.84 32.26
N ASP A 106 38.94 -10.93 32.65
CA ASP A 106 38.93 -12.18 31.89
C ASP A 106 37.52 -12.82 31.86
N ALA A 107 36.81 -12.82 33.00
CA ALA A 107 35.42 -13.28 33.04
C ALA A 107 34.50 -12.41 32.18
N LEU A 108 34.68 -11.10 32.18
CA LEU A 108 33.93 -10.15 31.35
C LEU A 108 34.15 -10.41 29.86
N TYR A 109 35.42 -10.55 29.45
CA TYR A 109 35.79 -10.85 28.07
C TYR A 109 35.19 -12.18 27.60
N ARG A 110 35.33 -13.25 28.38
CA ARG A 110 34.76 -14.57 28.04
C ARG A 110 33.24 -14.51 27.92
N THR A 111 32.57 -13.90 28.90
CA THR A 111 31.12 -13.74 28.90
C THR A 111 30.62 -13.00 27.66
N PHE A 112 31.30 -11.92 27.28
CA PHE A 112 30.97 -11.18 26.07
C PHE A 112 31.16 -12.02 24.81
N MET A 113 32.33 -12.64 24.65
CA MET A 113 32.64 -13.44 23.46
C MET A 113 31.70 -14.64 23.31
N ASP A 114 31.38 -15.31 24.42
CA ASP A 114 30.44 -16.44 24.43
C ASP A 114 29.03 -16.00 24.05
N SER A 115 28.57 -14.83 24.51
CA SER A 115 27.26 -14.32 24.14
C SER A 115 27.21 -13.89 22.68
N MET A 116 28.26 -13.24 22.17
CA MET A 116 28.33 -12.89 20.74
C MET A 116 28.24 -14.13 19.83
N ALA A 117 28.94 -15.21 20.19
CA ALA A 117 28.94 -16.44 19.40
C ALA A 117 27.65 -17.27 19.55
N ASN A 118 27.17 -17.47 20.79
CA ASN A 118 26.10 -18.43 21.07
C ASN A 118 24.71 -17.79 21.15
N ASP A 119 24.61 -16.55 21.65
CA ASP A 119 23.32 -15.86 21.79
C ASP A 119 23.05 -15.04 20.52
N PHE A 120 23.97 -14.16 20.12
CA PHE A 120 23.77 -13.25 19.00
C PHE A 120 24.14 -13.83 17.62
N GLU A 121 24.70 -15.05 17.58
CA GLU A 121 25.07 -15.76 16.35
C GLU A 121 26.00 -14.92 15.42
N VAL A 122 26.86 -14.09 16.02
CA VAL A 122 27.77 -13.20 15.29
C VAL A 122 29.04 -13.95 14.91
N GLU A 123 29.39 -13.94 13.63
CA GLU A 123 30.57 -14.65 13.10
C GLU A 123 31.90 -14.09 13.64
N HIS A 124 31.97 -12.78 13.84
CA HIS A 124 33.17 -12.09 14.30
C HIS A 124 32.85 -11.02 15.34
N ALA A 125 33.43 -11.17 16.53
CA ALA A 125 33.38 -10.20 17.61
C ALA A 125 34.79 -9.90 18.13
N SER A 126 35.01 -8.67 18.60
CA SER A 126 36.27 -8.26 19.22
C SER A 126 35.97 -7.27 20.34
N MET A 127 36.64 -7.46 21.48
CA MET A 127 36.63 -6.53 22.59
C MET A 127 38.07 -6.05 22.83
N ILE A 128 38.29 -4.75 22.74
CA ILE A 128 39.60 -4.12 22.96
C ILE A 128 39.50 -3.30 24.24
N LEU A 129 40.28 -3.67 25.24
CA LEU A 129 40.39 -2.94 26.50
C LEU A 129 41.62 -2.04 26.45
N TYR A 130 41.46 -0.77 26.83
CA TYR A 130 42.55 0.16 27.02
C TYR A 130 42.72 0.41 28.52
N GLY A 131 43.95 0.29 29.01
CA GLY A 131 44.35 0.71 30.34
C GLY A 131 45.65 1.50 30.23
N ASP A 132 45.73 2.63 30.92
CA ASP A 132 47.01 3.20 31.29
C ASP A 132 47.51 2.38 32.50
N ASP A 133 48.77 1.96 32.48
CA ASP A 133 49.42 1.28 33.62
C ASP A 133 49.24 2.04 34.94
#